data_AF-A0A1H1LY34-F1
#
_entry.id   AF-A0A1H1LY34-F1
#
_cell.length_a   1.000
_cell.length_b   1.000
_cell.length_c   1.000
_cell.angle_alpha   90.00
_cell.angle_beta   90.00
_cell.angle_gamma   90.00
#
_symmetry.space_group_name_H-M   'P 1'
#
loop_
_entity.id
_entity.type
_entity.pdbx_description
1 polymer ?
#
loop_
_entity_poly.entity_id
_entity_poly.type
_entity_poly.pdbx_seq_one_letter_code
_entity_poly.pdbx_strand_id
1 'polypeptide(L)'
;MRVEAARQKRMEVALVSAFSAVDAHEEAMIKLGEAVVELKDLGESLPSIADRLHVDRKVVTDAWPLCRPEPAVDAANDDAVDESPDEAAES
;
A
#
# COMPACT_ATOMS: atom_id res chain seq x y z
N MET A 1 -17.02 37.76 16.02
CA MET A 1 -15.74 37.63 16.75
C MET A 1 -15.68 36.51 17.80
N ARG A 2 -16.31 36.57 18.99
CA ARG A 2 -16.14 35.50 20.02
C ARG A 2 -16.68 34.12 19.58
N VAL A 3 -17.79 34.11 18.82
CA VAL A 3 -18.41 32.88 18.30
C VAL A 3 -17.57 32.23 17.20
N GLU A 4 -16.98 33.03 16.30
CA GLU A 4 -16.09 32.53 15.25
C GLU A 4 -14.79 31.97 15.82
N ALA A 5 -14.19 32.62 16.81
CA ALA A 5 -13.00 32.10 17.48
C ALA A 5 -13.27 30.76 18.18
N ALA A 6 -14.44 30.62 18.82
CA ALA A 6 -14.85 29.35 19.44
C ALA A 6 -15.13 28.25 18.40
N ARG A 7 -15.75 28.59 17.25
CA ARG A 7 -15.96 27.66 16.15
C ARG A 7 -14.64 27.18 15.55
N GLN A 8 -13.72 28.12 15.30
CA GLN A 8 -12.39 27.84 14.76
C GLN A 8 -11.62 26.89 15.68
N LYS A 9 -11.60 27.17 16.99
CA LYS A 9 -10.94 26.29 17.97
C LYS A 9 -11.52 24.87 17.99
N ARG A 10 -12.85 24.71 17.88
CA ARG A 10 -13.47 23.38 17.81
C ARG A 10 -13.09 22.63 16.55
N MET A 11 -13.02 23.34 15.42
CA MET A 11 -12.59 22.76 14.15
C MET A 11 -11.13 22.29 14.23
N GLU A 12 -10.24 23.10 14.80
CA GLU A 12 -8.83 22.73 15.00
C GLU A 12 -8.69 21.47 15.86
N VAL A 13 -9.41 21.39 16.99
CA VAL A 13 -9.40 20.20 17.84
C VAL A 13 -9.91 18.96 17.10
N ALA A 14 -10.99 19.10 16.32
CA ALA A 14 -11.53 18.00 15.54
C ALA A 14 -10.54 17.52 14.45
N LEU A 15 -9.88 18.46 13.77
CA LEU A 15 -8.88 18.15 12.75
C LEU A 15 -7.66 17.46 13.36
N VAL A 16 -7.14 17.96 14.48
CA VAL A 16 -6.01 17.32 15.18
C VAL A 16 -6.37 15.88 15.57
N SER A 17 -7.56 15.66 16.15
CA SER A 17 -8.00 14.32 16.49
C SER A 17 -8.14 13.40 15.27
N ALA A 18 -8.59 13.93 14.13
CA ALA A 18 -8.70 13.16 12.90
C ALA A 18 -7.32 12.78 12.35
N PHE A 19 -6.37 13.71 12.30
CA PHE A 19 -5.01 13.44 11.86
C PHE A 19 -4.31 12.41 12.75
N SER A 20 -4.42 12.53 14.07
CA SER A 20 -3.84 11.53 14.97
C SER A 20 -4.44 10.13 14.80
N ALA A 21 -5.73 10.03 14.44
CA ALA A 21 -6.36 8.74 14.14
C ALA A 21 -5.86 8.15 12.80
N VAL A 22 -5.56 9.00 11.81
CA VAL A 22 -4.95 8.58 10.54
C VAL A 22 -3.52 8.09 10.78
N ASP A 23 -2.70 8.83 11.51
CA ASP A 23 -1.32 8.42 11.83
C ASP A 23 -1.29 7.07 12.55
N ALA A 24 -2.16 6.88 13.56
CA ALA A 24 -2.28 5.62 14.28
C ALA A 24 -2.76 4.47 13.38
N HIS A 25 -3.62 4.77 12.40
CA HIS A 25 -4.06 3.78 11.41
C HIS A 25 -2.92 3.38 10.46
N GLU A 26 -2.12 4.33 9.99
CA GLU A 26 -0.94 4.06 9.16
C GLU A 26 0.08 3.19 9.90
N GLU A 27 0.40 3.53 11.16
CA GLU A 27 1.28 2.71 12.00
C GLU A 27 0.74 1.30 12.20
N ALA A 28 -0.58 1.15 12.38
CA ALA A 28 -1.22 -0.15 12.52
C ALA A 28 -1.15 -0.96 11.21
N MET A 29 -1.33 -0.32 10.06
CA MET A 29 -1.23 -0.95 8.73
C MET A 29 0.20 -1.42 8.43
N ILE A 30 1.22 -0.66 8.83
CA ILE A 30 2.63 -1.07 8.71
C ILE A 30 2.89 -2.32 9.56
N LYS A 31 2.54 -2.31 10.85
CA LYS A 31 2.71 -3.48 11.73
C LYS A 31 1.95 -4.69 11.24
N LEU A 32 0.76 -4.48 10.68
CA LEU A 32 0.02 -5.54 10.01
C LEU A 32 0.81 -6.08 8.81
N GLY A 33 1.32 -5.22 7.93
CA GLY A 33 2.16 -5.60 6.80
C GLY A 33 3.36 -6.45 7.19
N GLU A 34 4.12 -6.03 8.21
CA GLU A 34 5.25 -6.78 8.78
C GLU A 34 4.82 -8.18 9.25
N ALA A 35 3.74 -8.27 10.02
CA ALA A 35 3.23 -9.55 10.50
C ALA A 35 2.75 -10.45 9.35
N VAL A 36 2.11 -9.89 8.32
CA VAL A 36 1.68 -10.69 7.17
C VAL A 36 2.91 -11.25 6.45
N VAL A 37 3.98 -10.44 6.23
CA VAL A 37 5.26 -10.89 5.64
C VAL A 37 5.83 -12.09 6.40
N GLU A 38 5.99 -11.96 7.71
CA GLU A 38 6.50 -13.06 8.55
C GLU A 38 5.65 -14.32 8.43
N LEU A 39 4.31 -14.19 8.48
CA LEU A 39 3.40 -15.33 8.37
C LEU A 39 3.47 -16.01 7.00
N LYS A 40 3.66 -15.24 5.94
CA LYS A 40 3.80 -15.77 4.58
C LYS A 40 5.15 -16.44 4.36
N ASP A 41 6.21 -15.97 5.01
CA ASP A 41 7.50 -16.66 5.04
C ASP A 41 7.41 -18.00 5.80
N LEU A 42 6.50 -18.11 6.77
CA LEU A 42 6.16 -19.37 7.44
C LEU A 42 5.21 -20.28 6.61
N GLY A 43 4.80 -19.84 5.42
CA GLY A 43 3.97 -20.63 4.50
C GLY A 43 2.46 -20.45 4.66
N GLU A 44 1.99 -19.51 5.48
CA GLU A 44 0.56 -19.19 5.60
C GLU A 44 0.04 -18.50 4.32
N SER A 45 -1.24 -18.70 4.00
CA SER A 45 -1.88 -18.03 2.87
C SER A 45 -2.57 -16.73 3.32
N LEU A 46 -2.68 -15.73 2.43
CA LEU A 46 -3.36 -14.46 2.77
C LEU A 46 -4.80 -14.66 3.30
N PRO A 47 -5.63 -15.58 2.75
CA PRO A 47 -6.94 -15.89 3.34
C PRO A 47 -6.84 -16.42 4.77
N SER A 48 -5.95 -17.38 5.05
CA SER A 48 -5.74 -17.94 6.38
C SER A 48 -5.33 -16.87 7.40
N ILE A 49 -4.46 -15.95 6.99
CA ILE A 49 -4.00 -14.83 7.82
C ILE A 49 -5.16 -13.88 8.13
N ALA A 50 -5.99 -13.54 7.14
CA ALA A 50 -7.18 -12.70 7.34
C ALA A 50 -8.16 -13.34 8.32
N ASP A 51 -8.42 -14.64 8.16
CA ASP A 51 -9.31 -15.40 9.05
C ASP A 51 -8.78 -15.43 10.49
N ARG A 52 -7.47 -15.65 10.67
CA ARG A 52 -6.80 -15.70 11.99
C ARG A 52 -6.79 -14.35 12.70
N LEU A 53 -6.65 -13.26 11.95
CA LEU A 53 -6.63 -11.90 12.48
C LEU A 53 -8.04 -11.30 12.61
N HIS A 54 -9.09 -12.01 12.17
CA HIS A 54 -10.47 -11.54 12.14
C HIS A 54 -10.64 -10.20 11.42
N VAL A 55 -9.92 -10.02 10.32
CA VAL A 55 -10.01 -8.82 9.46
C VAL A 55 -10.43 -9.19 8.05
N ASP A 56 -10.90 -8.20 7.30
CA ASP A 56 -11.22 -8.41 5.90
C ASP A 56 -9.96 -8.76 5.09
N ARG A 57 -10.10 -9.69 4.14
CA ARG A 57 -9.00 -10.11 3.27
C ARG A 57 -8.39 -8.94 2.48
N LYS A 58 -9.20 -7.93 2.14
CA LYS A 58 -8.73 -6.72 1.49
C LYS A 58 -7.73 -5.97 2.37
N VAL A 59 -7.97 -5.86 3.67
CA VAL A 59 -7.07 -5.18 4.61
C VAL A 59 -5.70 -5.87 4.65
N VAL A 60 -5.68 -7.20 4.69
CA VAL A 60 -4.43 -7.99 4.62
C VAL A 60 -3.73 -7.80 3.27
N THR A 61 -4.48 -7.76 2.18
CA THR A 61 -3.94 -7.54 0.83
C THR A 61 -3.36 -6.15 0.66
N ASP A 62 -4.01 -5.13 1.23
CA ASP A 62 -3.56 -3.74 1.19
C ASP A 62 -2.33 -3.50 2.09
N ALA A 63 -2.23 -4.21 3.23
CA ALA A 63 -1.11 -4.10 4.16
C ALA A 63 0.16 -4.80 3.66
N TRP A 64 0.02 -5.93 2.96
CA TRP A 64 1.12 -6.73 2.43
C TRP A 64 2.20 -5.95 1.66
N PRO A 65 1.88 -5.11 0.66
CA PRO A 65 2.89 -4.38 -0.10
C PRO A 65 3.62 -3.29 0.71
N LEU A 66 3.09 -2.83 1.84
CA LEU A 66 3.69 -1.75 2.64
C LEU A 66 5.04 -2.14 3.24
N CYS A 67 5.26 -3.44 3.46
CA CYS A 67 6.44 -3.98 4.13
C CYS A 67 7.18 -5.00 3.27
N ARG A 68 6.69 -5.28 2.06
CA ARG A 68 7.42 -6.11 1.10
C ARG A 68 8.56 -5.27 0.55
N PRO A 69 9.83 -5.71 0.61
CA PRO A 69 10.86 -5.11 -0.23
C PRO A 69 10.37 -5.24 -1.67
N GLU A 70 10.35 -4.13 -2.42
CA GLU A 70 10.03 -4.21 -3.85
C GLU A 70 10.88 -5.33 -4.45
N PRO A 71 10.33 -6.19 -5.33
CA PRO A 71 11.21 -7.01 -6.13
C PRO A 71 12.20 -6.03 -6.76
N ALA A 72 13.50 -6.23 -6.51
CA ALA A 72 14.52 -5.46 -7.21
C ALA A 72 14.08 -5.47 -8.66
N VAL A 73 13.76 -4.29 -9.19
CA VAL A 73 13.51 -4.14 -10.61
C VAL A 73 14.82 -4.54 -11.26
N ASP A 74 14.94 -5.80 -11.66
CA ASP A 74 15.80 -6.15 -12.76
C ASP A 74 15.20 -5.37 -13.92
N ALA A 75 15.78 -4.18 -14.15
CA ALA A 75 15.59 -3.32 -15.29
C ALA A 75 16.14 -4.04 -16.54
N ALA A 76 15.57 -5.19 -16.86
CA ALA A 76 15.95 -6.06 -17.96
C ALA A 76 14.72 -6.80 -18.48
N ASN A 77 13.75 -6.03 -18.97
CA ASN A 77 13.11 -6.35 -20.24
C ASN A 77 12.56 -5.05 -20.82
N ASP A 78 13.51 -4.21 -21.25
CA ASP A 78 13.32 -3.37 -22.42
C ASP A 78 12.87 -4.35 -23.51
N ASP A 79 11.56 -4.40 -23.76
CA ASP A 79 11.00 -5.15 -24.87
C ASP A 79 11.58 -4.49 -26.10
N ALA A 80 12.69 -5.06 -26.57
CA ALA A 80 13.39 -4.64 -27.76
C ALA A 80 12.33 -4.58 -28.86
N VAL A 81 11.97 -3.35 -29.24
CA VAL A 81 11.35 -3.08 -30.52
C VAL A 81 12.41 -3.51 -31.54
N ASP A 82 12.35 -4.78 -31.94
CA ASP A 82 13.05 -5.32 -33.09
C ASP A 82 12.40 -4.67 -34.32
N GLU A 83 12.79 -3.42 -34.57
CA GLU A 83 12.60 -2.77 -35.85
C GLU A 83 13.64 -3.38 -36.81
N SER A 84 13.34 -4.59 -37.26
CA SER A 84 14.05 -5.21 -38.37
C SER A 84 13.91 -4.31 -39.61
N PRO A 85 15.01 -3.88 -40.26
CA PRO A 85 14.93 -3.16 -41.51
C PRO A 85 14.75 -4.19 -42.63
N ASP A 86 13.52 -4.39 -43.10
CA ASP A 86 13.31 -5.18 -44.32
C ASP A 86 13.29 -4.26 -45.53
N GLU A 87 14.50 -4.00 -46.04
CA GLU A 87 14.67 -3.48 -47.40
C GLU A 87 14.37 -4.57 -48.44
N ALA A 88 13.57 -4.17 -49.42
CA ALA A 88 13.55 -4.60 -50.82
C ALA A 88 12.76 -5.87 -51.21
N ALA A 89 11.75 -5.68 -52.07
CA ALA A 89 11.69 -6.35 -53.38
C ALA A 89 10.55 -5.80 -54.27
N GLU A 90 10.96 -5.19 -55.39
CA GLU A 90 10.46 -5.42 -56.77
C GLU A 90 8.96 -5.36 -57.09
N SER A 91 8.53 -4.34 -57.84
CA SER A 91 7.89 -4.45 -59.18
C SER A 91 7.69 -3.08 -59.82
#